data_AF-A0A947WGK4-F1
#
_entry.id   AF-A0A947WGK4-F1
#
_cell.length_a   1.000
_cell.length_b   1.000
_cell.length_c   1.000
_cell.angle_alpha   90.00
_cell.angle_beta   90.00
_cell.angle_gamma   90.00
#
_symmetry.space_group_name_H-M   'P 1'
#
loop_
_entity.id
_entity.type
_entity.pdbx_description
1 polymer ?
#
loop_
_entity_poly.entity_id
_entity_poly.type
_entity_poly.pdbx_seq_one_letter_code
_entity_poly.pdbx_strand_id
1 'polypeptide(L)'
;VTTPYVSKKEIMVTLGKKIWEVRPPVKWDKGRTALFLIEKKRKTEKKLLPVYLGDDRTDEDAFKAIGKGGICVFVGRPGRSAAPYYLGGAAEVCGFIRRITEMKKGER
;
A
#
# COMPACT_ATOMS: atom_id res chain seq x y z
N VAL A 1 -0.58 22.08 -23.50
CA VAL A 1 -1.87 22.28 -22.80
C VAL A 1 -1.70 22.34 -21.27
N THR A 2 -0.95 21.43 -20.64
CA THR A 2 -0.80 21.38 -19.17
C THR A 2 0.22 22.37 -18.59
N THR A 3 1.14 22.90 -19.40
CA THR A 3 2.24 23.80 -19.01
C THR A 3 1.84 24.97 -18.10
N PRO A 4 0.75 25.72 -18.36
CA PRO A 4 0.36 26.86 -17.52
C PRO A 4 -0.04 26.47 -16.09
N TYR A 5 -0.57 25.26 -15.90
CA TYR A 5 -1.05 24.77 -14.61
C TYR A 5 0.08 24.14 -13.79
N VAL A 6 1.06 23.54 -14.47
CA VAL A 6 2.28 23.01 -13.84
C VAL A 6 3.15 24.15 -13.30
N SER A 7 3.32 25.23 -14.08
CA SER A 7 4.12 26.40 -13.64
C SER A 7 3.51 27.11 -12.43
N LYS A 8 2.17 27.16 -12.35
CA LYS A 8 1.42 27.70 -11.21
C LYS A 8 1.36 26.76 -10.00
N LYS A 9 1.91 25.54 -10.09
CA LYS A 9 1.76 24.50 -9.06
C LYS A 9 0.29 24.24 -8.69
N GLU A 10 -0.59 24.24 -9.68
CA GLU A 10 -1.99 23.84 -9.51
C GLU A 10 -2.16 22.34 -9.77
N ILE A 11 -1.28 21.78 -10.61
CA ILE A 11 -1.22 20.35 -10.92
C ILE A 11 0.22 19.84 -10.89
N MET A 12 0.35 18.54 -10.68
CA MET A 12 1.55 17.75 -10.88
C MET A 12 1.27 16.73 -11.97
N VAL A 13 2.22 16.60 -12.90
CA VAL A 13 2.17 15.60 -13.97
C VAL A 13 3.28 14.58 -13.74
N THR A 14 2.92 13.30 -13.61
CA THR A 14 3.85 12.18 -13.45
C THR A 14 3.73 11.20 -14.61
N LEU A 15 4.86 10.61 -15.02
CA LEU A 15 4.89 9.60 -16.08
C LEU A 15 4.67 8.21 -15.47
N GLY A 16 3.66 7.49 -15.96
CA GLY A 16 3.40 6.10 -15.64
C GLY A 16 3.74 5.17 -16.81
N LYS A 17 3.46 3.86 -16.67
CA LYS A 17 3.66 2.87 -17.73
C LYS A 17 2.74 3.16 -18.92
N LYS A 18 3.25 3.91 -19.90
CA LYS A 18 2.52 4.38 -21.10
C LYS A 18 1.34 5.33 -20.80
N ILE A 19 1.37 6.00 -19.65
CA ILE A 19 0.32 6.96 -19.26
C ILE A 19 0.93 8.23 -18.68
N TRP A 20 0.15 9.31 -18.70
CA TRP A 20 0.41 10.52 -17.94
C TRP A 20 -0.62 10.64 -16.83
N GLU A 21 -0.18 10.75 -15.58
CA GLU A 21 -1.05 11.04 -14.44
C GLU A 21 -1.02 12.54 -14.16
N VAL A 22 -2.21 13.15 -14.11
CA VAL A 22 -2.39 14.55 -13.73
C VAL A 22 -3.13 14.59 -12.40
N ARG A 23 -2.51 15.18 -11.37
CA ARG A 23 -3.05 15.20 -10.00
C ARG A 23 -2.76 16.51 -9.29
N PRO A 24 -3.49 16.88 -8.22
CA PRO A 24 -3.10 17.98 -7.35
C PRO A 24 -1.67 17.78 -6.79
N PRO A 25 -0.88 18.84 -6.55
CA PRO A 25 0.51 18.75 -6.09
C PRO A 25 0.59 18.51 -4.57
N VAL A 26 -0.18 17.54 -4.09
CA VAL A 26 -0.14 17.09 -2.70
C VAL A 26 0.90 15.99 -2.60
N LYS A 27 1.80 16.08 -1.61
CA LYS A 27 2.70 14.97 -1.27
C LYS A 27 1.89 13.89 -0.56
N TRP A 28 1.14 13.12 -1.33
CA TRP A 28 0.40 11.94 -0.87
C TRP A 28 0.93 10.72 -1.63
N ASP A 29 1.46 9.77 -0.87
CA ASP A 29 1.97 8.50 -1.35
C ASP A 29 1.23 7.36 -0.63
N LYS A 30 1.41 6.12 -1.11
CA LYS A 30 0.73 4.95 -0.52
C LYS A 30 1.12 4.76 0.95
N GLY A 31 2.35 5.11 1.34
CA GLY A 31 2.80 5.04 2.73
C GLY A 31 2.08 6.02 3.66
N ARG A 32 1.97 7.29 3.25
CA ARG A 32 1.18 8.30 3.98
C ARG A 32 -0.28 7.90 4.10
N THR A 33 -0.84 7.33 3.03
CA THR A 33 -2.22 6.81 3.04
C THR A 33 -2.37 5.69 4.07
N ALA A 34 -1.46 4.72 4.07
CA ALA A 34 -1.49 3.59 4.99
C ALA A 34 -1.39 4.06 6.45
N LEU A 35 -0.43 4.95 6.77
CA LEU A 35 -0.27 5.51 8.11
C LEU A 35 -1.53 6.26 8.56
N PHE A 36 -2.10 7.11 7.71
CA PHE A 36 -3.33 7.84 8.01
C PHE A 36 -4.48 6.90 8.38
N LEU A 37 -4.67 5.81 7.62
CA LEU A 37 -5.73 4.83 7.89
C LEU A 37 -5.49 4.08 9.21
N ILE A 38 -4.24 3.68 9.48
CA ILE A 38 -3.84 2.99 10.71
C ILE A 38 -4.09 3.90 11.92
N GLU A 39 -3.63 5.15 11.87
CA GLU A 39 -3.83 6.12 12.95
C GLU A 39 -5.30 6.39 13.22
N LYS A 40 -6.11 6.55 12.15
CA LYS A 40 -7.56 6.73 12.28
C LYS A 40 -8.21 5.53 12.96
N LYS A 41 -7.80 4.31 12.62
CA LYS A 41 -8.36 3.07 13.20
C LYS A 41 -7.92 2.81 14.64
N ARG A 42 -6.69 3.15 15.00
CA ARG A 42 -6.17 3.04 16.37
C ARG A 42 -6.98 3.87 17.38
N LYS A 43 -7.68 4.91 16.95
CA LYS A 43 -8.57 5.71 17.82
C LYS A 43 -9.80 4.92 18.30
N THR A 44 -10.25 3.92 17.53
CA THR A 44 -11.44 3.13 17.83
C THR A 44 -11.12 1.68 18.20
N GLU A 45 -9.98 1.15 17.74
CA GLU A 45 -9.60 -0.26 17.91
C GLU A 45 -8.24 -0.37 18.63
N LYS A 46 -8.26 -0.81 19.90
CA LYS A 46 -7.04 -0.93 20.73
C LYS A 46 -6.10 -2.07 20.29
N LYS A 47 -6.63 -3.10 19.63
CA LYS A 47 -5.88 -4.26 19.11
C LYS A 47 -5.97 -4.28 17.58
N LEU A 48 -5.16 -3.44 16.93
CA LEU A 48 -5.07 -3.36 15.48
C LEU A 48 -3.72 -3.91 15.01
N LEU A 49 -3.74 -4.92 14.13
CA LEU A 49 -2.58 -5.40 13.41
C LEU A 49 -2.74 -5.05 11.92
N PRO A 50 -2.02 -4.03 11.41
CA PRO A 50 -2.04 -3.70 9.99
C PRO A 50 -1.44 -4.83 9.15
N VAL A 51 -2.12 -5.20 8.06
CA VAL A 51 -1.60 -6.12 7.04
C VAL A 51 -1.67 -5.42 5.69
N TYR A 52 -0.55 -5.33 4.99
CA TYR A 52 -0.44 -4.68 3.68
C TYR A 52 0.13 -5.65 2.65
N LEU A 53 -0.54 -5.73 1.49
CA LEU A 53 -0.16 -6.56 0.35
C LEU A 53 0.02 -5.65 -0.87
N GLY A 54 1.14 -5.73 -1.58
CA GLY A 54 1.41 -4.89 -2.76
C GLY A 54 2.45 -5.48 -3.71
N ASP A 55 2.38 -5.13 -5.00
CA ASP A 55 3.12 -5.77 -6.09
C ASP A 55 4.12 -4.85 -6.84
N ASP A 56 3.96 -3.53 -6.76
CA ASP A 56 4.77 -2.59 -7.53
C ASP A 56 5.61 -1.68 -6.61
N ARG A 57 6.53 -0.92 -7.22
CA ARG A 57 7.48 -0.03 -6.52
C ARG A 57 6.80 1.01 -5.63
N THR A 58 5.58 1.41 -5.95
CA THR A 58 4.84 2.38 -5.13
C THR A 58 4.44 1.81 -3.76
N ASP A 59 4.36 0.49 -3.63
CA ASP A 59 4.03 -0.20 -2.38
C ASP A 59 5.22 -0.26 -1.42
N GLU A 60 6.45 -0.07 -1.91
CA GLU A 60 7.66 0.03 -1.08
C GLU A 60 7.59 1.18 -0.07
N ASP A 61 6.96 2.30 -0.44
CA ASP A 61 6.74 3.42 0.47
C ASP A 61 5.80 3.02 1.60
N ALA A 62 4.79 2.18 1.32
CA ALA A 62 3.90 1.63 2.32
C ALA A 62 4.60 0.62 3.23
N PHE A 63 5.41 -0.29 2.67
CA PHE A 63 6.19 -1.25 3.46
C PHE A 63 7.13 -0.55 4.44
N LYS A 64 7.87 0.46 3.98
CA LYS A 64 8.77 1.24 4.83
C LYS A 64 8.02 2.02 5.90
N ALA A 65 6.88 2.62 5.55
CA ALA A 65 6.07 3.39 6.48
C ALA A 65 5.46 2.52 7.59
N ILE A 66 4.95 1.34 7.25
CA ILE A 66 4.38 0.39 8.22
C ILE A 66 5.48 -0.24 9.08
N GLY A 67 6.61 -0.60 8.45
CA GLY A 67 7.78 -1.14 9.11
C GLY A 67 7.46 -2.35 10.00
N LYS A 68 8.06 -2.38 11.19
CA LYS A 68 7.85 -3.46 12.18
C LYS A 68 6.49 -3.37 12.91
N GLY A 69 5.67 -2.36 12.63
CA GLY A 69 4.38 -2.13 13.28
C GLY A 69 3.20 -2.90 12.65
N GLY A 70 3.46 -3.69 11.61
CA GLY A 70 2.47 -4.49 10.89
C GLY A 70 3.11 -5.57 10.03
N ILE A 71 2.28 -6.31 9.30
CA ILE A 71 2.71 -7.35 8.36
C ILE A 71 2.70 -6.76 6.96
N CYS A 72 3.86 -6.76 6.30
CA CYS A 72 4.00 -6.32 4.91
C CYS A 72 4.35 -7.53 4.02
N VAL A 73 3.65 -7.66 2.90
CA VAL A 73 3.78 -8.79 1.99
C VAL A 73 3.93 -8.27 0.55
N PHE A 74 5.04 -8.61 -0.09
CA PHE A 74 5.26 -8.35 -1.51
C PHE A 74 4.51 -9.38 -2.36
N VAL A 75 3.84 -8.98 -3.43
CA VAL A 75 3.09 -9.87 -4.31
C VAL A 75 3.80 -9.96 -5.66
N GLY A 76 4.45 -11.09 -5.91
CA GLY A 76 5.19 -11.36 -7.13
C GLY A 76 6.40 -12.26 -6.87
N ARG A 77 7.36 -12.22 -7.81
CA ARG A 77 8.60 -12.98 -7.66
C ARG A 77 9.47 -12.37 -6.56
N PRO A 78 10.02 -13.17 -5.63
CA PRO A 78 10.85 -12.66 -4.55
C PRO A 78 12.03 -11.84 -5.12
N GLY A 79 12.28 -10.70 -4.50
CA GLY A 79 13.27 -9.72 -4.96
C GLY A 79 13.59 -8.71 -3.86
N ARG A 80 14.23 -7.59 -4.23
CA ARG A 80 14.56 -6.53 -3.27
C ARG A 80 13.30 -5.75 -2.91
N SER A 81 12.74 -6.04 -1.74
CA SER A 81 11.59 -5.35 -1.15
C SER A 81 11.83 -5.04 0.33
N ALA A 82 11.21 -3.97 0.84
CA ALA A 82 11.13 -3.69 2.26
C ALA A 82 10.10 -4.58 2.99
N ALA A 83 9.25 -5.30 2.25
CA ALA A 83 8.36 -6.29 2.83
C ALA A 83 9.14 -7.55 3.27
N PRO A 84 8.96 -8.05 4.51
CA PRO A 84 9.64 -9.25 5.00
C PRO A 84 9.09 -10.56 4.42
N TYR A 85 7.88 -10.54 3.84
CA TYR A 85 7.22 -11.72 3.28
C TYR A 85 6.89 -11.50 1.80
N TYR A 86 6.65 -12.60 1.07
CA TYR A 86 6.17 -12.53 -0.30
C TYR A 86 5.10 -13.60 -0.59
N LEU A 87 4.28 -13.34 -1.60
CA LEU A 87 3.33 -14.28 -2.22
C LEU A 87 3.54 -14.27 -3.74
N GLY A 88 3.47 -15.41 -4.40
CA GLY A 88 3.80 -15.57 -5.82
C GLY A 88 2.87 -14.86 -6.81
N GLY A 89 1.70 -14.39 -6.35
CA GLY A 89 0.76 -13.65 -7.18
C GLY A 89 -0.67 -13.64 -6.61
N ALA A 90 -1.62 -13.15 -7.40
CA ALA A 90 -3.00 -12.95 -6.97
C ALA A 90 -3.69 -14.23 -6.45
N ALA A 91 -3.40 -15.39 -7.03
CA ALA A 91 -3.98 -16.66 -6.58
C ALA A 91 -3.56 -17.00 -5.13
N GLU A 92 -2.31 -16.78 -4.78
CA GLU A 92 -1.81 -16.98 -3.41
C GLU A 92 -2.35 -15.92 -2.44
N VAL A 93 -2.55 -14.67 -2.90
CA VAL A 93 -3.25 -13.64 -2.11
C VAL A 93 -4.66 -14.09 -1.76
N CYS A 94 -5.40 -14.66 -2.71
CA CYS A 94 -6.74 -15.21 -2.43
C CYS A 94 -6.67 -16.36 -1.42
N GLY A 95 -5.71 -17.28 -1.55
CA GLY A 95 -5.51 -18.36 -0.59
C GLY A 95 -5.16 -17.87 0.82
N PHE A 96 -4.32 -16.83 0.90
CA PHE A 96 -3.94 -16.18 2.15
C PHE A 96 -5.15 -15.54 2.86
N ILE A 97 -5.95 -14.75 2.14
CA ILE A 97 -7.15 -14.09 2.69
C ILE A 97 -8.20 -15.14 3.15
N ARG A 98 -8.37 -16.23 2.40
CA ARG A 98 -9.26 -17.33 2.79
C ARG A 98 -8.84 -17.96 4.11
N ARG A 99 -7.55 -18.32 4.25
CA ARG A 99 -7.01 -18.89 5.50
C ARG A 99 -7.22 -17.97 6.70
N ILE A 100 -6.97 -16.66 6.56
CA ILE A 100 -7.25 -15.68 7.62
C ILE A 100 -8.72 -15.70 8.03
N THR A 101 -9.62 -15.77 7.05
CA THR A 101 -11.06 -15.77 7.28
C THR A 101 -11.52 -17.06 7.98
N GLU A 102 -10.92 -18.19 7.63
CA GLU A 102 -11.18 -19.50 8.24
C GLU A 102 -10.70 -19.55 9.69
N MET A 103 -9.51 -19.02 9.99
CA MET A 103 -9.00 -18.92 11.37
C MET A 103 -9.95 -18.14 12.27
N LYS A 104 -10.49 -17.02 11.76
CA LYS A 104 -11.45 -16.19 12.51
C LYS A 104 -12.79 -16.89 12.78
N LYS A 105 -13.16 -17.91 11.99
CA LYS A 105 -14.36 -18.71 12.22
C LYS A 105 -14.15 -19.79 13.27
N GLY A 106 -12.92 -20.30 13.42
CA GLY A 106 -12.54 -21.29 14.43
C GLY A 106 -12.31 -20.71 15.83
N GLU A 107 -12.18 -19.38 15.95
CA GLU A 107 -12.09 -18.64 17.22
C GLU A 107 -13.46 -18.25 17.81
N ARG A 108 -14.57 -18.75 17.24
CA ARG A 108 -15.94 -18.53 17.74
C ARG A 108 -16.48 -19.72 18.52
#